data_AF-A2GSZ4-F1
#
_entry.id   AF-A2GSZ4-F1
#
_cell.length_a   1.000
_cell.length_b   1.000
_cell.length_c   1.000
_cell.angle_alpha   90.00
_cell.angle_beta   90.00
_cell.angle_gamma   90.00
#
_symmetry.space_group_name_H-M   'P 1'
#
loop_
_entity.id
_entity.type
_entity.pdbx_description
1 polymer ?
#
loop_
_entity_poly.entity_id
_entity_poly.type
_entity_poly.pdbx_seq_one_letter_code
_entity_poly.pdbx_strand_id
1 'polypeptide(L)'
;AIWKVLGKDRTCNTVLREYQIEEGIVEEEEEEEEEEKHEEVPEAATWATLVADDGYEISQPYPYQIRNKETGKVLTPVLNNLGHLNLNLRNRGSISMGKLVAIQWVPNPDKKTRVRHIDGDKLNNRKENLEWF
;
A
#
# COMPACT_ATOMS: atom_id res chain seq x y z
N ALA A 1 -6.66 -64.09 15.43
CA ALA A 1 -7.48 -64.32 16.65
C ALA A 1 -6.79 -63.65 17.83
N ILE A 2 -7.59 -63.18 18.79
CA ILE A 2 -7.23 -62.56 20.08
C ILE A 2 -6.83 -61.07 19.97
N TRP A 3 -7.80 -60.21 20.29
CA TRP A 3 -7.61 -58.76 20.49
C TRP A 3 -7.66 -58.46 21.98
N LYS A 4 -6.69 -57.70 22.49
CA LYS A 4 -6.74 -57.12 23.83
C LYS A 4 -7.19 -55.66 23.69
N VAL A 5 -8.39 -55.35 24.13
CA VAL A 5 -8.89 -53.96 24.22
C VAL A 5 -8.56 -53.46 25.63
N LEU A 6 -7.69 -52.47 25.73
CA LEU A 6 -7.44 -51.71 26.96
C LEU A 6 -8.02 -50.31 26.78
N GLY A 7 -8.89 -49.91 27.72
CA GLY A 7 -9.10 -48.55 28.18
C GLY A 7 -9.52 -47.49 27.16
N LYS A 8 -10.80 -47.10 27.21
CA LYS A 8 -11.37 -45.97 26.46
C LYS A 8 -11.18 -44.69 27.28
N ASP A 9 -10.10 -43.96 27.04
CA ASP A 9 -9.97 -42.60 27.57
C ASP A 9 -10.42 -41.58 26.52
N ARG A 10 -11.27 -40.65 26.97
CA ARG A 10 -12.01 -39.69 26.15
C ARG A 10 -11.25 -38.36 26.09
N THR A 11 -10.07 -38.36 25.50
CA THR A 11 -9.42 -37.13 25.05
C THR A 11 -8.24 -37.54 24.17
N CYS A 12 -8.10 -36.87 23.03
CA CYS A 12 -7.03 -37.05 22.04
C CYS A 12 -7.24 -38.23 21.08
N ASN A 13 -7.83 -37.91 19.93
CA ASN A 13 -7.73 -38.73 18.71
C ASN A 13 -6.29 -38.58 18.21
N THR A 14 -5.39 -39.46 18.65
CA THR A 14 -4.03 -39.50 18.11
C THR A 14 -3.78 -40.92 17.64
N VAL A 15 -3.96 -41.14 16.34
CA VAL A 15 -3.52 -42.36 15.66
C VAL A 15 -2.01 -42.23 15.51
N LEU A 16 -1.25 -42.96 16.32
CA LEU A 16 0.18 -43.11 16.11
C LEU A 16 0.39 -43.98 14.85
N ARG A 17 0.80 -43.34 13.75
CA ARG A 17 1.39 -44.04 12.61
C ARG A 17 2.89 -44.09 12.82
N GLU A 18 3.42 -45.27 13.07
CA GLU A 18 4.85 -45.51 12.95
C GLU A 18 5.19 -45.62 11.45
N TYR A 19 6.11 -44.80 10.98
CA TYR A 19 6.78 -44.98 9.69
C TYR A 19 8.23 -45.35 10.00
N GLN A 20 8.62 -46.58 9.67
CA GLN A 20 10.02 -46.94 9.51
C GLN A 20 10.52 -46.27 8.23
N ILE A 21 11.44 -45.34 8.35
CA ILE A 21 12.18 -44.76 7.23
C ILE A 21 13.56 -45.39 7.29
N GLU A 22 13.81 -46.34 6.39
CA GLU A 22 15.16 -46.83 6.11
C GLU A 22 15.87 -45.81 5.21
N GLU A 23 17.02 -45.35 5.70
CA GLU A 23 18.23 -44.92 4.98
C GLU A 23 18.07 -43.89 3.84
N GLY A 24 18.57 -42.68 4.11
CA GLY A 24 18.82 -41.69 3.07
C GLY A 24 19.20 -40.35 3.66
N ILE A 25 20.45 -40.21 4.11
CA ILE A 25 21.04 -38.92 4.49
C ILE A 25 21.16 -38.08 3.21
N VAL A 26 20.30 -37.09 3.07
CA VAL A 26 20.51 -35.91 2.25
C VAL A 26 20.38 -34.74 3.22
N GLU A 27 21.51 -34.19 3.61
CA GLU A 27 21.58 -32.93 4.35
C GLU A 27 21.23 -31.81 3.37
N GLU A 28 19.95 -31.45 3.32
CA GLU A 28 19.50 -30.19 2.75
C GLU A 28 19.45 -29.17 3.89
N GLU A 29 20.45 -28.28 3.91
CA GLU A 29 20.44 -27.08 4.76
C GLU A 29 19.39 -26.12 4.18
N GLU A 30 18.18 -26.14 4.75
CA GLU A 30 17.20 -25.07 4.54
C GLU A 30 17.69 -23.84 5.31
N GLU A 31 18.30 -22.89 4.59
CA GLU A 31 18.50 -21.53 5.08
C GLU A 31 17.13 -20.89 5.31
N GLU A 32 16.66 -20.88 6.56
CA GLU A 32 15.55 -20.03 6.99
C GLU A 32 16.02 -18.57 6.86
N GLU A 33 15.62 -17.90 5.78
CA GLU A 33 15.68 -16.44 5.70
C GLU A 33 14.77 -15.88 6.80
N GLU A 34 15.37 -15.48 7.92
CA GLU A 34 14.70 -14.65 8.92
C GLU A 34 14.22 -13.38 8.22
N GLU A 35 12.92 -13.30 7.93
CA GLU A 35 12.26 -12.09 7.46
C GLU A 35 12.41 -11.03 8.56
N GLU A 36 13.48 -10.21 8.46
CA GLU A 36 13.68 -9.04 9.30
C GLU A 36 12.45 -8.15 9.16
N LYS A 37 11.56 -8.23 10.15
CA LYS A 37 10.42 -7.35 10.29
C LYS A 37 10.96 -5.98 10.66
N HIS A 38 11.38 -5.23 9.64
CA HIS A 38 11.82 -3.85 9.76
C HIS A 38 10.67 -3.06 10.38
N GLU A 39 10.77 -2.75 11.67
CA GLU A 39 9.88 -1.84 12.35
C GLU A 39 10.22 -0.45 11.82
N GLU A 40 9.61 -0.10 10.68
CA GLU A 40 9.73 1.21 10.05
C GLU A 40 9.35 2.27 11.07
N VAL A 41 10.37 2.92 11.65
CA VAL A 41 10.21 4.15 12.41
C VAL A 41 9.38 5.09 11.54
N PRO A 42 8.20 5.55 11.97
CA PRO A 42 7.32 6.32 11.12
C PRO A 42 8.06 7.58 10.70
N GLU A 43 8.49 7.61 9.44
CA GLU A 43 9.17 8.74 8.83
C GLU A 43 8.28 9.95 9.06
N ALA A 44 8.81 10.94 9.80
CA ALA A 44 8.04 12.12 10.17
C ALA A 44 7.52 12.76 8.88
N ALA A 45 6.20 12.81 8.73
CA ALA A 45 5.58 13.28 7.49
C ALA A 45 6.06 14.70 7.16
N THR A 46 6.80 14.83 6.07
CA THR A 46 7.30 16.12 5.59
C THR A 46 6.20 16.78 4.77
N TRP A 47 5.94 18.06 5.05
CA TRP A 47 4.90 18.84 4.37
C TRP A 47 5.56 19.82 3.41
N ALA A 48 5.23 19.72 2.13
CA ALA A 48 5.71 20.62 1.09
C ALA A 48 4.56 21.51 0.59
N THR A 49 4.85 22.77 0.24
CA THR A 49 3.84 23.65 -0.36
C THR A 49 3.39 23.12 -1.73
N LEU A 50 2.09 23.15 -1.97
CA LEU A 50 1.47 22.65 -3.18
C LEU A 50 1.65 23.65 -4.33
N VAL A 51 2.30 23.23 -5.42
CA VAL A 51 2.55 24.08 -6.60
C VAL A 51 1.26 24.54 -7.29
N ALA A 52 0.18 23.77 -7.15
CA ALA A 52 -1.11 24.08 -7.75
C ALA A 52 -1.87 25.21 -7.04
N ASP A 53 -1.67 25.38 -5.72
CA ASP A 53 -2.33 26.37 -4.87
C ASP A 53 -1.50 26.57 -3.58
N ASP A 54 -0.92 27.77 -3.43
CA ASP A 54 0.00 28.10 -2.33
C ASP A 54 -0.67 28.05 -0.93
N GLY A 55 -2.00 28.02 -0.87
CA GLY A 55 -2.75 27.89 0.39
C GLY A 55 -2.79 26.46 0.96
N TYR A 56 -2.25 25.48 0.24
CA TYR A 56 -2.27 24.08 0.62
C TYR A 56 -0.88 23.47 0.66
N GLU A 57 -0.75 22.39 1.44
CA GLU A 57 0.47 21.60 1.57
C GLU A 57 0.16 20.14 1.28
N ILE A 58 1.15 19.42 0.75
CA ILE A 58 1.09 17.98 0.46
C ILE A 58 2.10 17.23 1.34
N SER A 59 1.70 16.09 1.90
CA SER A 59 2.56 15.25 2.74
C SER A 59 3.41 14.29 1.91
N GLN A 60 4.55 13.91 2.46
CA GLN A 60 5.37 12.76 2.07
C GLN A 60 5.75 12.01 3.36
N PRO A 61 5.76 10.66 3.39
CA PRO A 61 5.67 9.71 2.27
C PRO A 61 4.24 9.41 1.78
N TYR A 62 4.10 8.45 0.85
CA TYR A 62 2.81 7.91 0.39
C TYR A 62 2.16 7.09 1.53
N PRO A 63 0.85 7.19 1.80
CA PRO A 63 -0.17 7.89 1.01
C PRO A 63 -0.13 9.42 1.17
N TYR A 64 -0.23 10.13 0.05
CA TYR A 64 -0.21 11.59 0.06
C TYR A 64 -1.49 12.16 0.70
N GLN A 65 -1.32 13.06 1.65
CA GLN A 65 -2.37 13.83 2.27
C GLN A 65 -2.21 15.29 1.88
N ILE A 66 -3.34 15.97 1.64
CA ILE A 66 -3.34 17.40 1.34
C ILE A 66 -4.06 18.11 2.46
N ARG A 67 -3.44 19.14 3.02
CA ARG A 67 -4.04 19.95 4.08
C ARG A 67 -3.99 21.43 3.72
N ASN A 68 -4.92 22.19 4.28
CA ASN A 68 -4.87 23.64 4.20
C ASN A 68 -3.81 24.17 5.18
N LYS A 69 -2.95 25.08 4.71
CA LYS A 69 -1.84 25.64 5.49
C LYS A 69 -2.29 26.51 6.66
N GLU A 70 -3.38 27.26 6.49
CA GLU A 70 -3.88 28.21 7.50
C GLU A 70 -4.69 27.51 8.59
N THR A 71 -5.57 26.58 8.19
CA THR A 71 -6.51 25.91 9.10
C THR A 71 -5.99 24.57 9.63
N GLY A 72 -4.92 24.03 9.04
CA GLY A 72 -4.38 22.71 9.35
C GLY A 72 -5.29 21.54 8.96
N LYS A 73 -6.46 21.82 8.36
CA LYS A 73 -7.45 20.80 8.03
C LYS A 73 -6.99 19.96 6.83
N VAL A 74 -6.89 18.65 7.03
CA VAL A 74 -6.68 17.67 5.97
C VAL A 74 -7.94 17.57 5.11
N LEU A 75 -7.78 17.65 3.79
CA LEU A 75 -8.86 17.49 2.83
C LEU A 75 -9.14 16.01 2.60
N THR A 76 -10.42 15.65 2.59
CA THR A 76 -10.87 14.29 2.28
C THR A 76 -11.06 14.14 0.78
N PRO A 77 -10.34 13.24 0.10
CA PRO A 77 -10.59 12.95 -1.31
C PRO A 77 -11.93 12.22 -1.47
N VAL A 78 -12.68 12.59 -2.49
CA VAL A 78 -13.99 12.03 -2.83
C VAL A 78 -13.89 11.29 -4.15
N LEU A 79 -14.40 10.06 -4.20
CA LEU A 79 -14.44 9.28 -5.43
C LEU A 79 -15.49 9.85 -6.39
N ASN A 80 -15.08 10.13 -7.63
CA ASN A 80 -15.99 10.55 -8.69
C ASN A 80 -16.58 9.32 -9.41
N ASN A 81 -17.68 9.52 -10.15
CA ASN A 81 -18.34 8.49 -10.98
C ASN A 81 -17.41 7.87 -12.04
N LEU A 82 -16.32 8.57 -12.38
CA LEU A 82 -15.29 8.09 -13.31
C LEU A 82 -14.19 7.24 -12.64
N GLY A 83 -14.26 7.02 -11.32
CA GLY A 83 -13.29 6.24 -10.55
C GLY A 83 -12.03 7.00 -10.12
N HIS A 84 -11.99 8.32 -10.29
CA HIS A 84 -10.87 9.15 -9.84
C HIS A 84 -11.13 9.72 -8.45
N LEU A 85 -10.10 9.77 -7.61
CA LEU A 85 -10.12 10.54 -6.36
C LEU A 85 -10.01 12.03 -6.67
N ASN A 86 -10.99 12.82 -6.26
CA ASN A 86 -11.06 14.26 -6.45
C ASN A 86 -11.04 15.01 -5.13
N LEU A 87 -10.39 16.17 -5.11
CA LEU A 87 -10.36 17.11 -4.00
C LEU A 87 -10.98 18.43 -4.45
N ASN A 88 -11.64 19.13 -3.53
CA ASN A 88 -12.17 20.46 -3.79
C ASN A 88 -11.26 21.51 -3.13
N LEU A 89 -10.55 22.27 -3.96
CA LEU A 89 -9.71 23.37 -3.52
C LEU A 89 -10.51 24.67 -3.53
N ARG A 90 -10.31 25.53 -2.53
CA ARG A 90 -11.09 26.76 -2.36
C ARG A 90 -11.03 27.69 -3.58
N ASN A 91 -9.85 27.86 -4.17
CA ASN A 91 -9.63 28.82 -5.27
C ASN A 91 -9.72 28.19 -6.67
N ARG A 92 -9.55 26.87 -6.77
CA ARG A 92 -9.49 26.15 -8.06
C ARG A 92 -10.73 25.29 -8.36
N GLY A 93 -11.53 24.96 -7.35
CA GLY A 93 -12.61 23.99 -7.46
C GLY A 93 -12.15 22.53 -7.43
N SER A 94 -12.93 21.66 -8.07
CA SER A 94 -12.68 20.21 -8.08
C SER A 94 -11.51 19.82 -8.99
N ILE A 95 -10.53 19.13 -8.45
CA ILE A 95 -9.34 18.63 -9.16
C ILE A 95 -9.03 17.19 -8.74
N SER A 96 -8.54 16.38 -9.67
CA SER A 96 -8.15 14.99 -9.35
C SER A 96 -6.83 14.94 -8.58
N MET A 97 -6.73 13.97 -7.67
CA MET A 97 -5.55 13.69 -6.86
C MET A 97 -4.33 13.43 -7.75
N GLY A 98 -4.47 12.57 -8.76
CA GLY A 98 -3.39 12.29 -9.71
C GLY A 98 -2.91 13.55 -10.45
N LYS A 99 -3.80 14.51 -10.77
CA LYS A 99 -3.38 15.76 -11.39
C LYS A 99 -2.59 16.65 -10.42
N LEU A 100 -2.94 16.69 -9.14
CA LEU A 100 -2.18 17.43 -8.13
C LEU A 100 -0.78 16.85 -7.93
N VAL A 101 -0.69 15.53 -7.78
CA VAL A 101 0.58 14.80 -7.64
C VAL A 101 1.46 15.01 -8.88
N ALA A 102 0.89 14.91 -10.08
CA ALA A 102 1.64 15.10 -11.33
C ALA A 102 2.15 16.54 -11.47
N ILE A 103 1.36 17.56 -11.11
CA ILE A 103 1.82 18.96 -11.12
C ILE A 103 2.99 19.16 -10.14
N GLN A 104 2.96 18.47 -8.99
CA GLN A 104 3.98 18.62 -7.96
C GLN A 104 5.33 17.97 -8.34
N TRP A 105 5.30 16.76 -8.91
CA TRP A 105 6.51 15.93 -9.04
C TRP A 105 6.81 15.42 -10.46
N VAL A 106 5.84 15.45 -11.38
CA VAL A 106 6.04 14.93 -12.74
C VAL A 106 6.27 16.11 -13.70
N PRO A 107 7.49 16.28 -14.25
CA PRO A 107 7.77 17.37 -15.17
C PRO A 107 6.92 17.27 -16.43
N ASN A 108 6.47 18.41 -16.95
CA ASN A 108 5.60 18.50 -18.13
C ASN A 108 6.19 19.48 -19.17
N PRO A 109 7.27 19.09 -19.88
CA PRO A 109 7.92 19.97 -20.86
C PRO A 109 7.00 20.31 -22.04
N ASP A 110 6.13 19.37 -22.43
CA ASP A 110 5.22 19.49 -23.57
C ASP A 110 3.91 20.27 -23.24
N LYS A 111 3.76 20.76 -22.00
CA LYS A 111 2.58 21.50 -21.51
C LYS A 111 1.25 20.76 -21.75
N LYS A 112 1.27 19.43 -21.63
CA LYS A 112 0.08 18.58 -21.77
C LYS A 112 -0.91 18.88 -20.65
N THR A 113 -2.19 18.67 -20.92
CA THR A 113 -3.26 19.12 -20.01
C THR A 113 -3.85 18.00 -19.16
N ARG A 114 -3.64 16.75 -19.58
CA ARG A 114 -4.22 15.54 -19.00
C ARG A 114 -3.14 14.64 -18.42
N VAL A 115 -3.54 13.93 -17.37
CA VAL A 115 -2.70 12.95 -16.67
C VAL A 115 -3.39 11.61 -16.79
N ARG A 116 -2.64 10.55 -17.10
CA ARG A 116 -3.11 9.17 -17.06
C ARG A 116 -2.31 8.35 -16.06
N HIS A 117 -2.93 7.28 -15.60
CA HIS A 117 -2.34 6.25 -14.75
C HIS A 117 -1.76 5.15 -15.65
N ILE A 118 -0.49 4.79 -15.44
CA ILE A 118 0.23 3.83 -16.30
C ILE A 118 -0.31 2.41 -16.10
N ASP A 119 -0.58 2.02 -14.85
CA ASP A 119 -1.14 0.71 -14.48
C ASP A 119 -2.64 0.56 -14.80
N GLY A 120 -3.32 1.65 -15.15
CA GLY A 120 -4.77 1.69 -15.36
C GLY A 120 -5.59 1.78 -14.08
N ASP A 121 -4.98 1.70 -12.89
CA ASP A 121 -5.64 1.90 -11.60
C ASP A 121 -5.67 3.39 -11.24
N LYS A 122 -6.88 3.95 -11.26
CA LYS A 122 -7.15 5.37 -10.99
C LYS A 122 -6.99 5.76 -9.52
N LEU A 123 -6.90 4.78 -8.61
CA LEU A 123 -6.68 5.00 -7.18
C LEU A 123 -5.19 5.05 -6.83
N ASN A 124 -4.33 4.45 -7.65
CA ASN A 124 -2.88 4.46 -7.47
C ASN A 124 -2.27 5.81 -7.90
N ASN A 125 -2.31 6.79 -7.01
CA ASN A 125 -1.83 8.14 -7.27
C ASN A 125 -0.34 8.33 -6.93
N ARG A 126 0.48 7.28 -7.00
CA ARG A 126 1.95 7.39 -6.84
C ARG A 126 2.53 8.21 -7.98
N LYS A 127 3.53 9.06 -7.69
CA LYS A 127 4.15 9.93 -8.69
C LYS A 127 4.77 9.16 -9.85
N GLU A 128 5.26 7.94 -9.59
CA GLU A 128 5.85 7.04 -10.59
C GLU A 128 4.80 6.42 -11.53
N ASN A 129 3.53 6.34 -11.08
CA ASN A 129 2.43 5.75 -11.85
C ASN A 129 1.69 6.77 -12.73
N LEU A 130 2.13 8.03 -12.75
CA LEU A 130 1.43 9.11 -13.44
C LEU A 130 2.26 9.65 -14.60
N GLU A 131 1.62 9.84 -15.74
CA GLU A 131 2.25 10.45 -16.91
C GLU A 131 1.34 11.47 -17.60
N TRP A 132 1.97 12.45 -18.23
CA TRP A 132 1.32 13.51 -18.99
C TRP A 132 1.08 13.05 -20.44
N PHE A 133 -0.17 13.18 -20.92
CA PHE A 133 -0.55 12.83 -22.30
C PHE A 133 -1.42 13.90 -22.97
#